data_AF-A0A425CPV4-F1
#
_entry.id   AF-A0A425CPV4-F1
#
_cell.length_a   1.000
_cell.length_b   1.000
_cell.length_c   1.000
_cell.angle_alpha   90.00
_cell.angle_beta   90.00
_cell.angle_gamma   90.00
#
_symmetry.space_group_name_H-M   'P 1'
#
loop_
_entity.id
_entity.type
_entity.pdbx_description
1 polymer ?
#
loop_
_entity_poly.entity_id
_entity_poly.type
_entity_poly.pdbx_seq_one_letter_code
_entity_poly.pdbx_strand_id
1 'polypeptide(L)'
;MHVAGTGEAEFDPSTYTCPKTGRGPLAPGWEVKVTPVMTCHKVVRVKFDYWGFQGRVETAIRDRQRRLFHSSLRQAQCLSHKWNGLTMADIRELEATVQRKLVAQRAA
;
A
#
# COMPACT_ATOMS: atom_id res chain seq x y z
N MET A 1 1.33 3.09 26.90
CA MET A 1 1.38 1.89 26.03
C MET A 1 0.08 1.77 25.27
N HIS A 2 0.02 2.24 24.03
CA HIS A 2 -1.07 1.90 23.10
C HIS A 2 -0.54 0.78 22.22
N VAL A 3 -1.08 -0.43 22.41
CA VAL A 3 -0.86 -1.55 21.50
C VAL A 3 -1.73 -1.26 20.27
N ALA A 4 -1.10 -0.79 19.19
CA ALA A 4 -1.77 -0.58 17.92
C ALA A 4 -2.30 -1.92 17.40
N GLY A 5 -3.63 -2.05 17.32
CA GLY A 5 -4.30 -3.16 16.67
C GLY A 5 -3.81 -3.31 15.22
N THR A 6 -3.76 -4.54 14.76
CA THR A 6 -3.41 -4.93 13.38
C THR A 6 -4.16 -4.06 12.36
N GLY A 7 -3.44 -3.21 11.62
CA GLY A 7 -3.97 -2.20 10.68
C GLY A 7 -4.68 -2.74 9.43
N GLU A 8 -5.17 -3.98 9.45
CA GLU A 8 -5.95 -4.59 8.37
C GLU A 8 -7.45 -4.22 8.44
N ALA A 9 -7.94 -3.89 9.64
CA ALA A 9 -9.35 -3.50 9.85
C ALA A 9 -9.65 -2.05 9.42
N GLU A 10 -8.67 -1.15 9.48
CA GLU A 10 -8.87 0.27 9.14
C GLU A 10 -9.01 0.51 7.63
N PHE A 11 -8.32 -0.30 6.82
CA PHE A 11 -8.31 -0.16 5.36
C PHE A 11 -8.91 -1.40 4.70
N ASP A 12 -10.23 -1.50 4.75
CA ASP A 12 -10.99 -2.55 4.07
C ASP A 12 -11.68 -2.03 2.79
N PRO A 13 -11.20 -2.41 1.59
CA PRO A 13 -11.84 -2.01 0.34
C PRO A 13 -13.24 -2.56 0.14
N SER A 14 -13.62 -3.64 0.84
CA SER A 14 -14.94 -4.27 0.70
C SER A 14 -16.06 -3.50 1.39
N THR A 15 -15.71 -2.52 2.23
CA THR A 15 -16.66 -1.65 2.95
C THR A 15 -16.48 -0.18 2.60
N TYR A 16 -15.38 0.18 1.94
CA TYR A 16 -15.07 1.56 1.58
C TYR A 16 -15.64 1.98 0.22
N THR A 17 -16.34 3.12 0.20
CA THR A 17 -16.74 3.83 -1.03
C THR A 17 -16.06 5.20 -1.07
N CYS A 18 -15.42 5.52 -2.19
CA CYS A 18 -14.75 6.80 -2.37
C CYS A 18 -15.78 7.95 -2.47
N PRO A 19 -15.79 8.94 -1.55
CA PRO A 19 -16.75 10.04 -1.59
C PRO A 19 -16.59 10.96 -2.82
N LYS A 20 -15.39 11.06 -3.40
CA LYS A 20 -15.13 11.92 -4.57
C LYS A 20 -15.59 11.29 -5.89
N THR A 21 -15.50 9.97 -6.02
CA THR A 21 -15.70 9.28 -7.30
C THR A 21 -16.84 8.26 -7.27
N GLY A 22 -17.41 7.97 -6.10
CA GLY A 22 -18.42 6.92 -5.91
C GLY A 22 -17.90 5.48 -6.09
N ARG A 23 -16.59 5.28 -6.30
CA ARG A 23 -16.01 3.96 -6.55
C ARG A 23 -15.98 3.11 -5.28
N GLY A 24 -16.37 1.84 -5.40
CA GLY A 24 -16.49 0.90 -4.29
C GLY A 24 -17.96 0.75 -3.85
N PRO A 25 -18.25 -0.14 -2.90
CA PRO A 25 -17.31 -1.05 -2.23
C PRO A 25 -16.82 -2.18 -3.14
N LEU A 26 -15.59 -2.67 -2.91
CA LEU A 26 -15.00 -3.80 -3.64
C LEU A 26 -15.34 -5.12 -2.95
N ALA A 27 -16.62 -5.49 -2.97
CA ALA A 27 -17.12 -6.77 -2.47
C ALA A 27 -16.72 -7.94 -3.40
N PRO A 28 -16.84 -9.21 -2.96
CA PRO A 28 -16.54 -10.36 -3.82
C PRO A 28 -17.18 -10.26 -5.22
N GLY A 29 -16.39 -10.46 -6.27
CA GLY A 29 -16.82 -10.31 -7.66
C GLY A 29 -16.87 -8.86 -8.17
N TRP A 30 -16.19 -7.93 -7.50
CA TRP A 30 -16.06 -6.53 -7.95
C TRP A 30 -15.29 -6.40 -9.27
N GLU A 31 -14.42 -7.36 -9.57
CA GLU A 31 -13.47 -7.34 -10.68
C GLU A 31 -14.16 -7.18 -12.05
N VAL A 32 -15.39 -7.69 -12.17
CA VAL A 32 -16.21 -7.60 -13.40
C VAL A 32 -17.22 -6.45 -13.37
N LYS A 33 -17.41 -5.79 -12.22
CA LYS A 33 -18.45 -4.75 -12.02
C LYS A 33 -17.90 -3.33 -12.04
N VAL A 34 -16.59 -3.17 -11.89
CA VAL A 34 -15.94 -1.85 -11.75
C VAL A 34 -15.16 -1.53 -13.02
N THR A 35 -15.19 -0.26 -13.42
CA THR A 35 -14.33 0.30 -14.48
C THR A 35 -13.90 1.70 -14.07
N PRO A 36 -12.64 2.11 -14.28
CA PRO A 36 -11.54 1.33 -14.86
C PRO A 36 -10.85 0.38 -13.87
N VAL A 37 -10.31 -0.72 -14.40
CA VAL A 37 -9.47 -1.69 -13.67
C VAL A 37 -8.07 -1.72 -14.31
N MET A 38 -7.05 -1.85 -13.48
CA MET A 38 -5.67 -2.05 -13.92
C MET A 38 -5.02 -3.16 -13.11
N THR A 39 -3.98 -3.77 -13.69
CA THR A 39 -3.19 -4.82 -13.04
C THR A 39 -1.72 -4.41 -13.00
N CYS A 40 -1.06 -4.61 -11.86
CA CYS A 40 0.37 -4.37 -11.70
C CYS A 40 1.10 -5.70 -11.53
N HIS A 41 1.92 -6.09 -12.50
CA HIS A 41 2.73 -7.31 -12.45
C HIS A 41 4.09 -7.02 -11.79
N LYS A 42 4.21 -7.24 -10.48
CA LYS A 42 5.45 -7.02 -9.71
C LYS A 42 6.28 -8.29 -9.63
N VAL A 43 7.34 -8.39 -10.42
CA VAL A 43 8.30 -9.50 -10.36
C VAL A 43 9.32 -9.24 -9.26
N VAL A 44 9.30 -10.06 -8.21
CA VAL A 44 10.24 -9.94 -7.06
C VAL A 44 11.27 -11.05 -7.12
N ARG A 45 12.55 -10.67 -7.11
CA ARG A 45 13.69 -11.59 -7.01
C ARG A 45 14.44 -11.26 -5.72
N VAL A 46 14.68 -12.28 -4.89
CA VAL A 46 15.40 -12.15 -3.62
C VAL A 46 16.61 -13.07 -3.69
N LYS A 47 17.78 -12.56 -3.30
CA LYS A 47 19.01 -13.35 -3.12
C LYS A 47 19.56 -13.04 -1.72
N PHE A 48 19.68 -14.06 -0.89
CA PHE A 48 20.33 -13.97 0.42
C PHE A 48 21.35 -15.10 0.55
N ASP A 49 22.59 -14.79 0.20
CA ASP A 49 23.67 -15.77 0.08
C ASP A 49 24.39 -15.92 1.43
N TYR A 50 23.77 -16.69 2.33
CA TYR A 50 24.32 -16.95 3.66
C TYR A 50 24.06 -18.39 4.09
N TRP A 51 25.15 -19.09 4.40
CA TRP A 51 25.12 -20.50 4.77
C TRP A 51 24.21 -20.77 5.96
N GLY A 52 23.37 -21.80 5.84
CA GLY A 52 22.44 -22.22 6.89
C GLY A 52 21.17 -21.36 7.06
N PHE A 53 21.08 -20.19 6.41
CA PHE A 53 19.94 -19.29 6.58
C PHE A 53 19.26 -18.84 5.28
N GLN A 54 19.87 -19.07 4.11
CA GLN A 54 19.35 -18.68 2.79
C GLN A 54 17.85 -18.88 2.63
N GLY A 55 17.37 -20.14 2.60
CA GLY A 55 15.97 -20.43 2.28
C GLY A 55 14.98 -19.82 3.29
N ARG A 56 15.32 -19.80 4.58
CA ARG A 56 14.48 -19.23 5.64
C ARG A 56 14.36 -17.71 5.49
N VAL A 57 15.47 -17.03 5.24
CA VAL A 57 15.49 -15.56 5.11
C VAL A 57 14.84 -15.12 3.79
N GLU A 58 15.14 -15.78 2.67
CA GLU A 58 14.53 -15.47 1.38
C GLU A 58 13.00 -15.64 1.42
N THR A 59 12.52 -16.70 2.07
CA THR A 59 11.07 -16.94 2.26
C THR A 59 10.46 -15.84 3.13
N ALA A 60 11.09 -15.51 4.26
CA ALA A 60 10.60 -14.45 5.15
C ALA A 60 10.50 -13.08 4.45
N ILE A 61 11.50 -12.74 3.62
CA ILE A 61 11.47 -11.50 2.82
C ILE A 61 10.30 -11.53 1.83
N ARG A 62 10.14 -12.63 1.08
CA ARG A 62 9.05 -12.77 0.10
C ARG A 62 7.67 -12.64 0.75
N ASP A 63 7.46 -13.29 1.88
CA ASP A 63 6.17 -13.24 2.61
C ASP A 63 5.90 -11.84 3.15
N ARG A 64 6.93 -11.17 3.67
CA ARG A 64 6.81 -9.77 4.11
C ARG A 64 6.47 -8.85 2.95
N GLN A 65 7.07 -9.02 1.77
CA GLN A 65 6.72 -8.21 0.60
C GLN A 65 5.32 -8.48 0.08
N ARG A 66 4.87 -9.74 0.08
CA ARG A 66 3.49 -10.06 -0.27
C ARG A 66 2.50 -9.32 0.63
N ARG A 67 2.73 -9.36 1.94
CA ARG A 67 1.90 -8.65 2.92
C ARG A 67 1.96 -7.13 2.72
N LEU A 68 3.15 -6.58 2.50
CA LEU A 68 3.34 -5.14 2.27
C LEU A 68 2.60 -4.66 1.03
N PHE A 69 2.69 -5.38 -0.09
CA PHE A 69 1.98 -5.00 -1.31
C PHE A 69 0.47 -5.07 -1.13
N HIS A 70 -0.01 -6.11 -0.46
CA HIS A 70 -1.44 -6.25 -0.19
C HIS A 70 -1.97 -5.12 0.69
N SER A 71 -1.31 -4.84 1.83
CA SER A 71 -1.73 -3.77 2.74
C SER A 71 -1.64 -2.38 2.09
N SER A 72 -0.57 -2.11 1.33
CA SER A 72 -0.38 -0.82 0.65
C SER A 72 -1.43 -0.58 -0.44
N LEU A 73 -1.83 -1.62 -1.18
CA LEU A 73 -2.89 -1.50 -2.19
C LEU A 73 -4.27 -1.30 -1.56
N ARG A 74 -4.57 -1.99 -0.44
CA ARG A 74 -5.78 -1.72 0.34
C ARG A 74 -5.83 -0.27 0.82
N GLN A 75 -4.73 0.22 1.40
CA GLN A 75 -4.59 1.61 1.83
C GLN A 75 -4.76 2.58 0.66
N ALA A 76 -4.10 2.34 -0.48
CA ALA A 76 -4.21 3.20 -1.66
C ALA A 76 -5.68 3.31 -2.15
N GLN A 77 -6.43 2.21 -2.14
CA GLN A 77 -7.85 2.21 -2.50
C GLN A 77 -8.70 2.97 -1.47
N CYS A 78 -8.55 2.66 -0.18
CA CYS A 78 -9.32 3.29 0.91
C CYS A 78 -8.95 4.76 1.15
N LEU A 79 -7.80 5.22 0.66
CA LEU A 79 -7.37 6.62 0.69
C LEU A 79 -7.51 7.31 -0.67
N SER A 80 -8.26 6.72 -1.59
CA SER A 80 -8.49 7.28 -2.94
C SER A 80 -9.03 8.71 -2.94
N HIS A 81 -9.86 9.08 -1.98
CA HIS A 81 -10.34 10.45 -1.84
C HIS A 81 -9.23 11.47 -1.59
N LYS A 82 -8.08 11.07 -1.02
CA LYS A 82 -6.97 11.99 -0.72
C LYS A 82 -6.15 12.31 -1.97
N TRP A 83 -5.90 11.31 -2.82
CA TRP A 83 -5.03 11.48 -3.99
C TRP A 83 -5.80 11.68 -5.30
N ASN A 84 -7.07 11.32 -5.37
CA ASN A 84 -7.88 11.56 -6.56
C ASN A 84 -8.06 13.06 -6.80
N GLY A 85 -7.66 13.51 -7.99
CA GLY A 85 -7.66 14.90 -8.42
C GLY A 85 -6.33 15.64 -8.24
N LEU A 86 -5.31 15.01 -7.64
CA LEU A 86 -3.98 15.62 -7.56
C LEU A 86 -3.31 15.67 -8.94
N THR A 87 -2.65 16.78 -9.22
CA THR A 87 -1.75 16.91 -10.37
C THR A 87 -0.36 16.37 -10.04
N MET A 88 0.46 16.15 -11.06
CA MET A 88 1.86 15.78 -10.85
C MET A 88 2.68 16.89 -10.14
N ALA A 89 2.26 18.16 -10.25
CA ALA A 89 2.90 19.25 -9.51
C ALA A 89 2.61 19.13 -8.00
N ASP A 90 1.35 18.87 -7.64
CA ASP A 90 0.94 18.66 -6.24
C ASP A 90 1.68 17.46 -5.62
N ILE A 91 1.83 16.37 -6.39
CA ILE A 91 2.55 15.18 -5.95
C ILE A 91 4.02 15.51 -5.64
N ARG A 92 4.71 16.27 -6.50
CA ARG A 92 6.11 16.67 -6.28
C ARG A 92 6.28 17.54 -5.04
N GLU A 93 5.35 18.47 -4.80
CA GLU A 93 5.37 19.30 -3.59
C GLU A 93 5.13 18.47 -2.32
N LEU A 94 4.19 17.52 -2.39
CA LEU A 94 3.92 16.59 -1.31
C LEU A 94 5.15 15.74 -0.98
N GLU A 95 5.82 15.18 -2.00
CA GLU A 95 7.06 14.42 -1.84
C GLU A 95 8.16 15.25 -1.16
N ALA A 96 8.37 16.50 -1.58
CA ALA A 96 9.35 17.39 -0.98
C ALA A 96 9.03 17.70 0.50
N THR A 97 7.75 17.89 0.81
CA THR A 97 7.29 18.14 2.19
C THR A 97 7.45 16.91 3.07
N VAL A 98 7.07 15.73 2.57
CA VAL A 98 7.24 14.46 3.29
C VAL A 98 8.72 14.15 3.50
N GLN A 99 9.57 14.37 2.51
CA GLN A 99 11.01 14.18 2.61
C GLN A 99 11.61 15.03 3.74
N ARG A 100 11.27 16.33 3.81
CA ARG A 100 11.73 17.22 4.90
C ARG A 100 11.29 16.72 6.27
N LYS A 101 10.03 16.28 6.41
CA LYS A 101 9.50 15.73 7.68
C LYS A 101 10.22 14.45 8.09
N LEU A 102 10.43 13.52 7.16
CA LEU A 102 11.11 12.25 7.44
C LEU A 102 12.58 12.45 7.81
N VAL A 103 13.27 13.41 7.20
CA VAL A 103 14.64 13.77 7.57
C VAL A 103 14.69 14.34 9.00
N ALA A 104 13.78 15.26 9.33
CA ALA A 104 13.71 15.82 10.68
C ALA A 104 13.43 14.76 11.75
N GLN A 105 12.53 13.80 11.46
CA GLN A 105 12.22 12.69 12.37
C GLN A 105 13.37 11.70 12.59
N ARG A 106 14.28 11.55 11.62
CA ARG A 106 15.45 10.67 11.74
C ARG A 106 16.63 11.33 12.47
N ALA A 107 16.65 12.66 12.50
CA ALA A 107 17.68 13.44 13.17
C ALA A 107 17.35 13.74 14.65
N ALA A 108 16.11 13.44 15.07
CA ALA A 108 15.64 13.50 16.46
C ALA A 108 15.74 12.12 17.11
#